data_AF-A0A7H8IPW5-F1
#
_entry.id   AF-A0A7H8IPW5-F1
#
_cell.length_a   1.000
_cell.length_b   1.000
_cell.length_c   1.000
_cell.angle_alpha   90.00
_cell.angle_beta   90.00
_cell.angle_gamma   90.00
#
_symmetry.space_group_name_H-M   'P 1'
#
loop_
_entity.id
_entity.type
_entity.pdbx_description
1 polymer ?
#
loop_
_entity_poly.entity_id
_entity_poly.type
_entity_poly.pdbx_seq_one_letter_code
_entity_poly.pdbx_strand_id
1 'polypeptide(L)' 'MADNRSPADRVAAVHRYGDPITGGQHAAATALLEALLRAAEHHGVTLADFDAVVDLPGGCLDVVRAKRHR' A
#
# COMPACT_ATOMS: atom_id res chain seq x y z
N MET A 1 -6.13 4.24 -20.58
CA MET A 1 -5.87 4.63 -19.18
C MET A 1 -5.32 3.38 -18.51
N ALA A 2 -4.03 3.38 -18.13
CA ALA A 2 -3.43 2.21 -17.49
C ALA A 2 -4.22 1.89 -16.22
N ASP A 3 -4.52 0.61 -16.09
CA ASP A 3 -5.45 0.09 -15.13
C ASP A 3 -4.82 0.10 -13.74
N ASN A 4 -5.02 1.17 -13.00
CA ASN A 4 -4.46 1.42 -11.66
C ASN A 4 -5.08 0.51 -10.58
N ARG A 5 -5.41 -0.74 -10.95
CA ARG A 5 -6.08 -1.77 -10.16
C ARG A 5 -5.11 -2.64 -9.35
N SER A 6 -3.81 -2.66 -9.68
CA SER A 6 -2.87 -3.51 -8.95
C SER A 6 -2.42 -2.86 -7.63
N PRO A 7 -2.17 -3.65 -6.57
CA PRO A 7 -1.59 -3.14 -5.31
C PRO A 7 -0.29 -2.35 -5.53
N ALA A 8 0.57 -2.80 -6.46
CA ALA A 8 1.83 -2.13 -6.77
C ALA A 8 1.61 -0.73 -7.36
N ASP A 9 0.65 -0.58 -8.29
CA ASP A 9 0.33 0.72 -8.88
C ASP A 9 -0.23 1.68 -7.83
N ARG A 10 -1.10 1.18 -6.93
CA ARG A 10 -1.63 2.00 -5.82
C ARG A 10 -0.51 2.49 -4.91
N VAL A 11 0.43 1.63 -4.53
CA VAL A 11 1.56 2.00 -3.67
C VAL A 11 2.52 2.95 -4.40
N ALA A 12 2.77 2.75 -5.71
CA ALA A 12 3.60 3.64 -6.51
C ALA A 12 2.99 5.05 -6.68
N ALA A 13 1.66 5.15 -6.68
CA ALA A 13 0.93 6.42 -6.75
C ALA A 13 0.87 7.19 -5.42
N VAL A 14 1.34 6.61 -4.32
CA VAL A 14 1.35 7.30 -3.01
C VAL A 14 2.42 8.39 -3.01
N HIS A 15 1.99 9.63 -2.79
CA HIS A 15 2.89 10.76 -2.55
C HIS A 15 2.96 11.10 -1.07
N ARG A 16 4.08 10.79 -0.39
CA ARG A 16 4.35 11.19 1.00
C ARG A 16 5.50 12.19 1.07
N TYR A 17 5.41 13.15 2.00
CA TYR A 17 6.50 14.08 2.29
C TYR A 17 7.65 13.41 3.05
N GLY A 18 8.88 13.87 2.80
CA GLY A 18 10.11 13.43 3.47
C GLY A 18 11.11 12.78 2.51
N ASP A 19 11.97 11.91 3.05
CA ASP A 19 13.00 11.23 2.27
C ASP A 19 12.39 10.39 1.13
N PRO A 20 13.10 10.29 -0.02
CA PRO A 20 12.66 9.44 -1.11
C PRO A 20 12.43 8.01 -0.65
N ILE A 21 11.27 7.47 -1.01
CA ILE A 21 10.94 6.07 -0.76
C ILE A 21 11.79 5.22 -1.71
N THR A 22 12.53 4.28 -1.13
CA THR A 22 13.38 3.35 -1.89
C THR A 22 12.54 2.29 -2.59
N GLY A 23 13.05 1.70 -3.68
CA GLY A 23 12.39 0.58 -4.36
C GLY A 23 12.11 -0.61 -3.45
N GLY A 24 13.00 -0.88 -2.47
CA GLY A 24 12.78 -1.93 -1.46
C GLY A 24 11.63 -1.62 -0.51
N GLN A 25 11.43 -0.35 -0.15
CA GLN A 25 10.28 0.07 0.66
C GLN A 25 8.97 -0.02 -0.11
N HIS A 26 8.96 0.36 -1.39
CA HIS A 26 7.82 0.14 -2.27
C HIS A 26 7.46 -1.35 -2.34
N ALA A 27 8.43 -2.24 -2.62
CA ALA A 27 8.18 -3.67 -2.70
C ALA A 27 7.64 -4.26 -1.38
N ALA A 28 8.20 -3.84 -0.23
CA ALA A 28 7.73 -4.29 1.08
C ALA A 28 6.32 -3.77 1.41
N ALA A 29 6.01 -2.52 1.04
CA ALA A 29 4.67 -1.95 1.23
C ALA A 29 3.63 -2.63 0.33
N THR A 30 3.99 -2.94 -0.92
CA THR A 30 3.15 -3.75 -1.83
C THR A 30 2.87 -5.13 -1.25
N ALA A 31 3.89 -5.84 -0.76
CA ALA A 31 3.72 -7.16 -0.15
C ALA A 31 2.84 -7.11 1.11
N LEU A 32 2.97 -6.05 1.92
CA LEU A 32 2.09 -5.81 3.07
C LEU A 32 0.64 -5.58 2.63
N LEU A 33 0.42 -4.73 1.62
CA LEU A 33 -0.91 -4.48 1.08
C LEU A 33 -1.56 -5.76 0.54
N GLU A 34 -0.83 -6.57 -0.23
CA GLU A 34 -1.30 -7.87 -0.72
C GLU A 34 -1.64 -8.86 0.40
N ALA A 35 -0.91 -8.85 1.51
CA ALA A 35 -1.23 -9.68 2.67
C ALA A 35 -2.53 -9.24 3.35
N LEU A 36 -2.73 -7.92 3.50
CA LEU A 36 -3.96 -7.38 4.07
C LEU A 36 -5.17 -7.63 3.19
N LEU A 37 -5.04 -7.47 1.87
CA LEU A 37 -6.10 -7.77 0.91
C LEU A 37 -6.50 -9.24 0.95
N ARG A 38 -5.54 -10.17 0.96
CA ARG A 38 -5.83 -11.61 1.11
C ARG A 38 -6.57 -11.95 2.40
N ALA A 39 -6.25 -11.28 3.51
CA ALA A 39 -6.99 -11.46 4.76
C ALA A 39 -8.41 -10.87 4.67
N ALA A 40 -8.55 -9.73 4.01
CA ALA A 40 -9.81 -9.01 3.84
C ALA A 40 -10.78 -9.71 2.86
N GLU A 41 -10.27 -10.47 1.89
CA GLU A 41 -11.07 -11.27 0.95
C GLU A 41 -12.04 -12.22 1.68
N HIS A 42 -11.65 -12.79 2.82
CA HIS A 42 -12.52 -13.64 3.64
C HIS A 42 -13.76 -12.89 4.19
N HIS A 43 -13.71 -11.57 4.21
CA HIS A 43 -14.78 -10.69 4.66
C HIS A 43 -15.48 -9.98 3.49
N GLY A 44 -15.15 -10.33 2.24
CA GLY A 44 -15.71 -9.69 1.05
C GLY A 44 -15.24 -8.25 0.83
N VAL A 45 -14.12 -7.85 1.44
CA VAL A 45 -13.56 -6.50 1.34
C VAL A 45 -12.46 -6.48 0.26
N THR A 46 -12.52 -5.47 -0.59
CA THR A 46 -11.61 -5.29 -1.74
C THR A 46 -10.69 -4.08 -1.56
N LEU A 47 -9.72 -3.95 -2.47
CA LEU A 47 -8.87 -2.76 -2.56
C LEU A 47 -9.68 -1.48 -2.82
N ALA A 48 -10.77 -1.58 -3.60
CA ALA A 48 -11.64 -0.43 -3.87
C ALA A 48 -12.40 0.01 -2.61
N ASP A 49 -12.81 -0.93 -1.75
CA ASP A 49 -13.45 -0.61 -0.48
C ASP A 49 -12.48 0.13 0.45
N PHE A 50 -11.22 -0.33 0.51
CA PHE A 50 -10.18 0.39 1.24
C PHE A 50 -9.94 1.78 0.65
N ASP A 51 -9.74 1.88 -0.66
CA ASP A 51 -9.55 3.17 -1.34
C ASP A 51 -10.67 4.18 -1.08
N ALA A 52 -11.90 3.70 -0.84
CA ALA A 52 -13.05 4.54 -0.54
C ALA A 52 -13.10 5.05 0.91
N VAL A 53 -12.49 4.34 1.87
CA VAL A 53 -12.62 4.64 3.31
C VAL A 53 -11.32 5.07 3.99
N VAL A 54 -10.16 4.66 3.45
CA VAL A 54 -8.86 4.91 4.05
C VAL A 54 -7.73 4.85 3.01
N ASP A 55 -6.70 5.69 3.13
CA ASP A 55 -5.47 5.56 2.34
C ASP A 55 -4.62 4.38 2.85
N LEU A 56 -5.10 3.15 2.62
CA LEU A 56 -4.41 1.93 3.01
C LEU A 56 -3.05 1.75 2.30
N PRO A 57 -2.92 2.01 0.98
CA PRO A 57 -1.62 1.93 0.31
C PRO A 57 -0.57 2.83 0.96
N GLY A 58 -0.94 4.08 1.28
CA GLY A 58 -0.03 5.00 1.97
C GLY A 58 0.25 4.59 3.42
N GLY A 59 -0.73 4.05 4.13
CA GLY A 59 -0.52 3.49 5.47
C GLY A 59 0.48 2.33 5.50
N CYS A 60 0.44 1.45 4.48
CA CYS A 60 1.43 0.37 4.34
C CYS A 60 2.85 0.93 4.16
N LEU A 61 2.99 2.01 3.39
CA LEU A 61 4.25 2.71 3.19
C LEU A 61 4.80 3.32 4.48
N ASP A 62 3.94 3.99 5.24
CA ASP A 62 4.29 4.61 6.52
C ASP A 62 4.78 3.56 7.54
N VAL A 63 4.11 2.41 7.62
CA VAL A 63 4.49 1.30 8.50
C VAL A 63 5.88 0.76 8.14
N VAL A 64 6.13 0.53 6.84
CA VAL A 64 7.42 0.04 6.35
C VAL A 64 8.53 1.05 6.64
N ARG A 65 8.27 2.34 6.40
CA ARG A 65 9.21 3.43 6.70
C ARG A 65 9.52 3.50 8.19
N ALA A 66 8.51 3.50 9.04
CA ALA A 66 8.67 3.57 10.49
C ALA A 66 9.48 2.39 11.07
N LYS A 67 9.30 1.17 10.54
CA LYS A 67 10.07 -0.02 10.96
C LYS A 67 11.57 0.07 10.64
N ARG A 68 11.98 0.86 9.65
CA ARG A 68 13.40 1.05 9.29
C ARG A 68 14.10 2.14 10.10
N HIS A 69 13.34 3.02 10.77
CA HIS A 69 13.88 4.07 11.65
C HIS A 69 13.95 3.63 13.14
N ARG A 70 13.52 2.41 13.47
CA ARG A 70 13.66 1.79 14.80
C ARG A 70 14.87 0.86 14.81
#